data_AF-A0A6P0T3V9-F1
#
_entry.id   AF-A0A6P0T3V9-F1
#
_cell.length_a   1.000
_cell.length_b   1.000
_cell.length_c   1.000
_cell.angle_alpha   90.00
_cell.angle_beta   90.00
_cell.angle_gamma   90.00
#
_symmetry.space_group_name_H-M   'P 1'
#
loop_
_entity.id
_entity.type
_entity.pdbx_description
1 polymer ?
#
loop_
_entity_poly.entity_id
_entity_poly.type
_entity_poly.pdbx_seq_one_letter_code
_entity_poly.pdbx_strand_id
1 'polypeptide(L)'
;WLPDSTIPIIVSRQNDPDGYQRVVNYIQKLSARSPNGFWITFNYERHDYILDLNKISSFCHYPNQRLTFWLPDSSMPIIISEQKYSEIYHKIIDYIEQKTGYLLT
;
A
#
# COMPACT_ATOMS: atom_id res chain seq x y z
N TRP A 1 -1.39 -25.11 -1.31
CA TRP A 1 -1.98 -24.20 -2.31
C TRP A 1 -3.36 -24.73 -2.61
N LEU A 2 -4.42 -23.97 -2.32
CA LEU A 2 -5.78 -24.34 -2.71
C LEU A 2 -6.20 -23.33 -3.78
N PRO A 3 -6.19 -23.69 -5.07
CA PRO A 3 -6.82 -22.86 -6.09
C PRO A 3 -8.28 -22.63 -5.70
N ASP A 4 -8.78 -21.41 -5.89
CA ASP A 4 -10.20 -21.02 -5.72
C ASP A 4 -10.74 -20.96 -4.29
N SER A 5 -9.88 -21.02 -3.26
CA SER A 5 -10.29 -20.76 -1.88
C SER A 5 -10.45 -19.26 -1.63
N THR A 6 -11.67 -18.83 -1.27
CA THR A 6 -11.95 -17.48 -0.72
C THR A 6 -11.46 -17.32 0.72
N ILE A 7 -11.04 -18.41 1.36
CA ILE A 7 -10.52 -18.39 2.73
C ILE A 7 -9.05 -17.97 2.69
N PRO A 8 -8.68 -16.86 3.36
CA PRO A 8 -7.30 -16.42 3.40
C PRO A 8 -6.45 -17.36 4.25
N ILE A 9 -5.19 -17.56 3.84
CA ILE A 9 -4.18 -18.20 4.68
C ILE A 9 -3.72 -17.17 5.71
N ILE A 10 -3.97 -17.44 6.99
CA ILE A 10 -3.57 -16.56 8.08
C ILE A 10 -2.22 -17.02 8.63
N VAL A 11 -1.18 -16.21 8.41
CA VAL A 11 0.16 -16.41 8.99
C VAL A 11 0.40 -15.34 10.04
N SER A 12 0.72 -15.75 11.28
CA SER A 12 0.92 -14.82 12.41
C SER A 12 2.17 -15.21 13.20
N ARG A 13 2.83 -14.23 13.84
CA ARG A 13 4.01 -14.50 14.71
C ARG A 13 3.71 -15.48 15.84
N GLN A 14 2.47 -15.51 16.32
CA GLN A 14 2.07 -16.34 17.45
C GLN A 14 1.87 -17.80 17.04
N ASN A 15 1.27 -18.05 15.88
CA ASN A 15 0.91 -19.40 15.44
C ASN A 15 1.99 -20.03 14.55
N ASP A 16 2.72 -19.22 13.79
CA ASP A 16 3.76 -19.65 12.85
C ASP A 16 4.86 -18.56 12.72
N PRO A 17 5.76 -18.44 13.71
CA PRO A 17 6.80 -17.41 13.71
C PRO A 17 7.76 -17.53 12.51
N ASP A 18 8.11 -18.75 12.11
CA ASP A 18 9.04 -19.00 11.01
C ASP A 18 8.40 -18.65 9.66
N GLY A 19 7.15 -19.09 9.41
CA GLY A 19 6.41 -18.72 8.21
C GLY A 19 6.17 -17.23 8.14
N TYR A 20 5.80 -16.59 9.26
CA TYR A 20 5.65 -15.15 9.33
C TYR A 20 6.95 -14.44 8.96
N GLN A 21 8.09 -14.85 9.53
CA GLN A 21 9.38 -14.23 9.23
C GLN A 21 9.80 -14.44 7.77
N ARG A 22 9.51 -15.61 7.18
CA ARG A 22 9.76 -15.86 5.75
C ARG A 22 8.96 -14.91 4.86
N VAL A 23 7.68 -14.70 5.16
CA VAL A 23 6.82 -13.76 4.42
C VAL A 23 7.35 -12.32 4.55
N VAL A 24 7.68 -11.87 5.77
CA VAL A 24 8.24 -10.53 6.01
C VAL A 24 9.55 -10.33 5.22
N ASN A 25 10.47 -11.29 5.28
CA ASN A 25 11.75 -11.23 4.58
C ASN A 25 11.55 -11.16 3.05
N TYR A 26 10.56 -11.88 2.51
CA TYR A 26 10.23 -11.83 1.09
C TYR A 26 9.73 -10.44 0.69
N ILE A 27 8.82 -9.85 1.47
CA ILE A 27 8.29 -8.50 1.21
C ILE A 27 9.42 -7.46 1.23
N GLN A 28 10.31 -7.52 2.22
CA GLN A 28 11.47 -6.63 2.31
C GLN A 28 12.43 -6.77 1.11
N LYS A 29 12.65 -8.00 0.63
CA LYS A 29 13.46 -8.23 -0.57
C LYS A 29 12.78 -7.69 -1.84
N LEU A 30 11.45 -7.77 -1.95
CA LEU A 30 10.72 -7.24 -3.08
C LEU A 30 10.82 -5.71 -3.14
N SER A 31 10.60 -5.02 -2.02
CA SER A 31 10.69 -3.56 -1.97
C SER A 31 12.13 -3.08 -2.23
N ALA A 32 13.15 -3.77 -1.72
CA ALA A 32 14.55 -3.42 -1.94
C ALA A 32 15.05 -3.63 -3.39
N ARG A 33 14.42 -4.52 -4.17
CA ARG A 33 14.82 -4.83 -5.55
C ARG A 33 14.25 -3.87 -6.59
N SER A 34 13.36 -2.97 -6.18
CA SER A 34 12.71 -2.04 -7.09
C SER A 34 13.17 -0.61 -6.79
N PRO A 35 14.31 -0.16 -7.35
CA PRO A 35 14.81 1.20 -7.15
C PRO A 35 13.87 2.28 -7.73
N ASN A 36 12.96 1.89 -8.62
CA ASN A 36 11.83 2.71 -9.10
C ASN A 36 10.48 2.21 -8.56
N GLY A 37 10.52 1.39 -7.50
CA GLY A 37 9.35 0.76 -6.93
C GLY A 37 8.57 1.77 -6.12
N PHE A 38 7.34 2.03 -6.52
CA PHE A 38 6.41 2.86 -5.78
C PHE A 38 5.81 2.09 -4.60
N TRP A 39 6.68 1.47 -3.80
CA TRP A 39 6.28 0.78 -2.58
C TRP A 39 6.20 1.79 -1.44
N ILE A 40 5.02 1.90 -0.82
CA ILE A 40 4.81 2.69 0.39
C ILE A 40 4.56 1.79 1.58
N THR A 41 5.02 2.21 2.76
CA THR A 41 4.78 1.51 4.02
C THR A 41 4.26 2.48 5.05
N PHE A 42 3.12 2.18 5.67
CA PHE A 42 2.52 3.04 6.68
C PHE A 42 1.53 2.28 7.56
N ASN A 43 1.34 2.77 8.79
CA ASN A 43 0.31 2.26 9.67
C ASN A 43 -1.02 2.98 9.40
N TYR A 44 -2.08 2.22 9.15
CA TYR A 44 -3.43 2.74 8.96
C TYR A 44 -4.40 1.84 9.69
N GLU A 45 -5.26 2.44 10.53
CA GLU A 45 -6.24 1.71 11.36
C GLU A 45 -5.64 0.51 12.10
N ARG A 46 -4.47 0.70 12.74
CA ARG A 46 -3.73 -0.31 13.52
C ARG A 46 -3.14 -1.46 12.69
N HIS A 47 -3.17 -1.37 11.37
CA HIS A 47 -2.56 -2.34 10.47
C HIS A 47 -1.38 -1.70 9.75
N ASP A 48 -0.29 -2.47 9.59
CA ASP A 48 0.84 -2.06 8.77
C ASP A 48 0.56 -2.45 7.32
N TYR A 49 0.48 -1.44 6.46
CA TYR A 49 0.31 -1.61 5.01
C TYR A 49 1.66 -1.54 4.32
N ILE A 50 1.89 -2.45 3.38
CA ILE A 50 3.02 -2.42 2.44
C ILE A 50 2.42 -2.56 1.05
N LEU A 51 2.33 -1.44 0.32
CA LEU A 51 1.56 -1.34 -0.92
C LEU A 51 2.45 -1.00 -2.10
N ASP A 52 2.26 -1.71 -3.23
CA ASP A 52 2.78 -1.32 -4.54
C ASP A 52 1.77 -0.39 -5.21
N LEU A 53 2.11 0.90 -5.36
CA LEU A 53 1.22 1.87 -6.00
C LEU A 53 0.92 1.53 -7.46
N ASN A 54 1.76 0.73 -8.16
CA ASN A 54 1.45 0.27 -9.52
C ASN A 54 0.23 -0.66 -9.57
N LYS A 55 -0.24 -1.16 -8.43
CA LYS A 55 -1.40 -2.04 -8.34
C LYS A 55 -2.68 -1.30 -7.97
N ILE A 56 -2.63 -0.03 -7.56
CA ILE A 56 -3.86 0.74 -7.35
C ILE A 56 -4.22 1.46 -8.65
N SER A 57 -5.48 1.34 -9.05
CA SER A 57 -5.97 1.81 -10.34
C SER A 57 -6.66 3.16 -10.29
N SER A 58 -7.02 3.65 -9.10
CA SER A 58 -7.80 4.88 -8.93
C SER A 58 -7.39 5.66 -7.68
N PHE A 59 -7.33 6.98 -7.85
CA PHE A 59 -7.12 7.95 -6.79
C PHE A 59 -8.20 9.03 -6.89
N CYS A 60 -8.70 9.48 -5.74
CA CYS A 60 -9.56 10.64 -5.60
C CYS A 60 -8.82 11.68 -4.77
N HIS A 61 -8.55 12.83 -5.37
CA HIS A 61 -7.89 13.96 -4.71
C HIS A 61 -8.93 15.02 -4.35
N TYR A 62 -8.86 15.51 -3.13
CA TYR A 62 -9.73 16.55 -2.59
C TYR A 62 -8.93 17.84 -2.36
N PRO A 63 -9.54 19.02 -2.57
CA PRO A 63 -8.87 20.32 -2.35
C PRO A 63 -8.33 20.54 -0.93
N ASN A 64 -8.78 19.79 0.06
CA ASN A 64 -8.34 19.89 1.45
C ASN A 64 -7.15 18.96 1.78
N GLN A 65 -6.28 18.70 0.81
CA GLN A 65 -5.09 17.85 0.96
C GLN A 65 -5.44 16.45 1.50
N ARG A 66 -6.53 15.90 0.97
CA ARG A 66 -6.94 14.51 1.24
C ARG A 66 -6.91 13.72 -0.05
N LEU A 67 -6.37 12.52 0.03
CA LEU A 67 -6.39 11.52 -1.01
C LEU A 67 -7.19 10.33 -0.52
N THR A 68 -8.00 9.76 -1.41
CA THR A 68 -8.66 8.47 -1.19
C THR A 68 -8.29 7.53 -2.32
N PHE A 69 -7.97 6.28 -1.99
CA PHE A 69 -7.76 5.21 -2.96
C PHE A 69 -8.28 3.89 -2.40
N TRP A 70 -8.36 2.87 -3.26
CA TRP A 70 -8.87 1.55 -2.90
C TRP A 70 -7.80 0.49 -3.14
N LEU A 71 -7.74 -0.50 -2.27
CA LEU A 71 -6.92 -1.68 -2.51
C LEU A 71 -7.59 -2.56 -3.58
N PRO A 72 -6.81 -3.29 -4.39
CA PRO A 72 -7.35 -4.33 -5.26
C PRO A 72 -8.28 -5.24 -4.47
N ASP A 73 -9.45 -5.52 -5.03
CA ASP A 73 -10.44 -6.44 -4.46
C ASP A 73 -11.02 -6.03 -3.09
N SER A 74 -10.76 -4.79 -2.62
CA SER A 74 -11.32 -4.24 -1.39
C SER A 74 -12.28 -3.10 -1.67
N SER A 75 -13.47 -3.15 -1.07
CA SER A 75 -14.39 -2.01 -1.06
C SER A 75 -13.99 -0.94 -0.04
N MET A 76 -12.99 -1.21 0.81
CA MET A 76 -12.60 -0.30 1.88
C MET A 76 -11.70 0.83 1.34
N PRO A 77 -12.10 2.11 1.46
CA PRO A 77 -11.27 3.22 1.06
C PRO A 77 -10.13 3.44 2.06
N ILE A 78 -8.93 3.72 1.56
CA ILE A 78 -7.82 4.25 2.35
C ILE A 78 -7.79 5.76 2.17
N ILE A 79 -7.88 6.48 3.29
CA ILE A 79 -7.93 7.94 3.30
C ILE A 79 -6.63 8.51 3.89
N ILE A 80 -5.84 9.16 3.05
CA ILE A 80 -4.57 9.79 3.41
C ILE A 80 -4.77 11.30 3.44
N SER A 81 -4.68 11.90 4.64
CA SER A 81 -4.56 13.36 4.77
C SER A 81 -3.11 13.76 4.91
N GLU A 82 -2.72 14.88 4.30
CA GLU A 82 -1.36 15.42 4.41
C GLU A 82 -0.97 15.69 5.87
N GLN A 83 -1.90 16.21 6.68
CA GLN A 83 -1.67 16.50 8.10
C GLN A 83 -1.24 15.28 8.92
N LYS A 84 -1.79 14.09 8.62
CA LYS A 84 -1.52 12.87 9.39
C LYS A 84 -0.44 12.00 8.76
N TYR A 85 -0.37 12.00 7.44
CA TYR A 85 0.44 11.08 6.65
C TYR A 85 1.27 11.83 5.61
N SER A 86 1.89 12.95 5.98
CA SER A 86 2.57 13.87 5.05
C SER A 86 3.55 13.17 4.11
N GLU A 87 4.44 12.33 4.62
CA GLU A 87 5.42 11.61 3.78
C GLU A 87 4.74 10.70 2.74
N ILE A 88 3.71 9.97 3.17
CA ILE A 88 2.97 9.04 2.31
C ILE A 88 2.14 9.79 1.28
N TYR A 89 1.50 10.88 1.70
CA TYR A 89 0.74 11.77 0.84
C TYR A 89 1.62 12.26 -0.31
N HIS A 90 2.79 12.84 -0.01
CA HIS A 90 3.71 13.36 -1.03
C HIS A 90 4.23 12.24 -1.95
N LYS A 91 4.59 11.07 -1.42
CA LYS A 91 4.98 9.92 -2.26
C LYS A 91 3.88 9.50 -3.24
N ILE A 92 2.61 9.59 -2.85
CA ILE A 92 1.49 9.29 -3.74
C ILE A 92 1.31 10.39 -4.79
N ILE A 93 1.44 11.67 -4.41
CA ILE A 93 1.40 12.79 -5.36
C ILE A 93 2.52 12.64 -6.40
N ASP A 94 3.76 12.44 -5.96
CA ASP A 94 4.93 12.25 -6.82
C ASP A 94 4.72 11.05 -7.77
N TYR A 95 4.16 9.96 -7.25
CA TYR A 95 3.80 8.80 -8.07
C TYR A 95 2.78 9.15 -9.16
N ILE A 96 1.70 9.83 -8.81
CA ILE A 96 0.65 10.20 -9.76
C ILE A 96 1.24 11.10 -10.85
N GLU A 97 2.02 12.12 -10.46
CA GLU A 97 2.68 13.02 -11.40
C GLU A 97 3.63 12.25 -12.32
N GLN A 98 4.51 11.41 -11.77
CA GLN A 98 5.47 10.63 -12.56
C GLN A 98 4.77 9.64 -13.50
N LYS A 99 3.63 9.06 -13.11
CA LYS A 99 2.91 8.05 -13.89
C LYS A 99 2.01 8.65 -14.95
N THR A 100 1.41 9.81 -14.69
CA THR A 100 0.35 10.40 -15.53
C THR A 100 0.75 11.70 -16.21
N GLY A 101 1.79 12.38 -15.72
CA GLY A 101 2.14 13.74 -16.09
C GLY A 101 1.18 14.81 -15.55
N TYR A 102 0.20 14.43 -14.73
CA TYR A 102 -0.78 15.35 -14.15
C TYR A 102 -0.30 15.89 -12.80
N LEU A 103 -0.18 17.20 -12.71
CA LEU A 103 0.14 17.92 -11.48
C LEU A 103 -1.11 18.12 -10.64
N LEU A 104 -1.11 17.55 -9.44
CA LEU A 104 -2.15 17.79 -8.44
C LEU A 104 -1.77 19.05 -7.64
N THR A 105 -2.36 20.18 -8.01
CA THR A 105 -2.21 21.49 -7.33
C THR A 105 -3.18 21.66 -6.18
#